data_AF-M0MT77-F1
#
_entry.id   AF-M0MT77-F1
#
_cell.length_a   1.000
_cell.length_b   1.000
_cell.length_c   1.000
_cell.angle_alpha   90.00
_cell.angle_beta   90.00
_cell.angle_gamma   90.00
#
_symmetry.space_group_name_H-M   'P 1'
#
loop_
_entity.id
_entity.type
_entity.pdbx_description
1 polymer ?
#
loop_
_entity_poly.entity_id
_entity_poly.type
_entity_poly.pdbx_seq_one_letter_code
_entity_poly.pdbx_strand_id
1 'polypeptide(L)' 'MSALSKYDHPAWLTIASTVVGYGVILIAMTVVLFLVPYLLFTLL' A
#
# COMPACT_ATOMS: atom_id res chain seq x y z
N MET A 1 12.71 -35.65 8.94
CA MET A 1 11.95 -34.38 8.95
C MET A 1 12.89 -33.29 8.46
N SER A 2 12.74 -32.77 7.24
CA SER A 2 13.61 -31.71 6.71
C SER A 2 13.29 -30.38 7.41
N ALA A 3 14.31 -29.68 7.92
CA ALA A 3 14.19 -28.42 8.67
C ALA A 3 13.44 -27.29 7.94
N LEU A 4 13.21 -27.42 6.63
CA LEU A 4 12.58 -26.40 5.78
C LEU A 4 11.05 -26.33 5.86
N SER A 5 10.36 -27.34 6.39
CA SER A 5 8.88 -27.31 6.45
C SER A 5 8.32 -26.24 7.40
N LYS A 6 9.17 -25.67 8.28
CA LYS A 6 8.79 -24.58 9.19
C LYS A 6 8.69 -23.22 8.48
N TYR A 7 9.26 -23.08 7.27
CA TYR A 7 9.25 -21.83 6.52
C TYR A 7 8.22 -21.81 5.39
N ASP A 8 7.38 -22.84 5.30
CA ASP A 8 6.26 -22.95 4.36
C ASP A 8 5.05 -22.13 4.86
N HIS A 9 5.34 -20.91 5.32
CA HIS A 9 4.33 -19.92 5.65
C HIS A 9 4.04 -19.08 4.40
N PRO A 10 2.80 -18.62 4.19
CA PRO A 10 2.42 -17.92 2.98
C PRO A 10 3.07 -16.53 2.92
N ALA A 11 4.34 -16.46 2.54
CA ALA A 11 5.11 -15.22 2.40
C ALA A 11 4.45 -14.24 1.42
N TRP A 12 3.69 -14.77 0.46
CA TRP A 12 2.87 -13.99 -0.47
C TRP A 12 1.80 -13.16 0.25
N LEU A 13 1.22 -13.67 1.32
CA LEU A 13 0.20 -12.95 2.10
C LEU A 13 0.81 -11.75 2.82
N THR A 14 2.03 -11.89 3.34
CA THR A 14 2.78 -10.79 3.96
C THR A 14 3.10 -9.71 2.93
N ILE A 15 3.60 -10.08 1.75
CA ILE A 15 3.89 -9.11 0.69
C ILE A 15 2.61 -8.39 0.24
N ALA A 16 1.52 -9.14 0.04
CA ALA A 16 0.23 -8.58 -0.35
C ALA A 16 -0.29 -7.59 0.69
N SER A 17 -0.22 -7.92 1.98
CA SER A 17 -0.68 -7.02 3.05
C SER A 17 0.17 -5.77 3.15
N THR A 18 1.49 -5.87 2.98
CA THR A 18 2.40 -4.73 2.92
C THR A 18 2.07 -3.81 1.75
N VAL A 19 1.89 -4.36 0.55
CA VAL A 19 1.55 -3.58 -0.66
C VAL A 19 0.21 -2.88 -0.49
N VAL A 20 -0.81 -3.58 0.02
CA VAL A 20 -2.12 -2.98 0.27
C VAL A 20 -2.03 -1.87 1.32
N GLY A 21 -1.35 -2.12 2.45
CA GLY A 21 -1.21 -1.16 3.53
C GLY A 21 -0.52 0.13 3.08
N TYR A 22 0.68 0.01 2.47
CA TYR A 22 1.38 1.19 1.95
C TYR A 22 0.66 1.83 0.77
N GLY A 23 0.01 1.04 -0.09
CA GLY A 23 -0.77 1.54 -1.22
C GLY A 23 -1.89 2.47 -0.78
N VAL A 24 -2.62 2.12 0.27
CA VAL A 24 -3.68 2.97 0.84
C VAL A 24 -3.12 4.31 1.33
N ILE A 25 -1.99 4.29 2.05
CA ILE A 25 -1.35 5.50 2.57
C ILE A 25 -0.88 6.39 1.40
N LEU A 26 -0.23 5.81 0.40
CA LEU A 26 0.26 6.54 -0.77
C LEU A 26 -0.87 7.16 -1.58
N ILE A 27 -2.00 6.46 -1.74
CA ILE A 27 -3.20 7.00 -2.40
C ILE A 27 -3.75 8.18 -1.60
N ALA A 28 -3.90 8.04 -0.28
CA ALA A 28 -4.38 9.12 0.59
C ALA A 28 -3.47 10.35 0.50
N MET A 29 -2.14 10.16 0.57
CA MET A 29 -1.17 11.24 0.40
C MET A 29 -1.28 11.88 -0.99
N THR A 30 -1.46 11.09 -2.05
CA THR A 30 -1.63 11.59 -3.42
C THR A 30 -2.87 12.48 -3.53
N VAL A 31 -3.99 12.04 -2.94
CA VAL A 31 -5.23 12.82 -2.93
C VAL A 31 -5.04 14.14 -2.19
N VAL A 32 -4.49 14.11 -0.98
CA VAL A 32 -4.33 15.30 -0.13
C VAL A 32 -3.32 16.29 -0.71
N LEU A 33 -2.17 15.80 -1.18
CA LEU A 33 -1.06 16.65 -1.57
C LEU A 33 -1.15 17.12 -3.03
N PHE A 34 -1.88 16.41 -3.89
CA PHE A 34 -1.94 16.74 -5.32
C PHE A 34 -3.36 17.00 -5.80
N LEU A 35 -4.28 16.05 -5.58
CA LEU A 35 -5.64 16.17 -6.11
C LEU A 35 -6.40 17.34 -5.48
N VAL A 36 -6.30 17.50 -4.16
CA VAL A 36 -6.97 18.60 -3.45
C VAL A 36 -6.45 19.97 -3.92
N PRO A 37 -5.13 20.27 -3.94
CA PRO A 37 -4.62 21.54 -4.46
C PRO A 37 -4.97 21.77 -5.93
N TYR A 38 -4.89 20.73 -6.77
CA TYR A 38 -5.27 20.82 -8.18
C TYR A 38 -6.73 21.25 -8.32
N LEU A 39 -7.64 20.58 -7.63
CA LEU A 39 -9.07 20.92 -7.67
C LEU A 39 -9.33 22.34 -7.15
N LEU A 40 -8.72 22.71 -6.03
CA LEU A 40 -8.84 24.07 -5.48
C LEU A 40 -8.39 25.13 -6.49
N PHE A 41 -7.26 24.93 -7.17
CA PHE A 41 -6.77 25.88 -8.17
C PHE A 41 -7.66 25.92 -9.43
N THR A 42 -8.24 24.80 -9.84
CA THR A 42 -9.10 24.77 -11.03
C THR A 42 -10.52 25.28 -10.80
N LEU A 43 -10.99 25.30 -9.56
CA LEU A 43 -12.39 25.60 -9.21
C LEU A 43 -12.60 26.98 -8.57
N LEU A 44 -11.53 27.64 -8.11
CA LEU A 44 -11.53 28.98 -7.52
C LEU A 44 -10.99 30.01 -8.51
#